data_AF-A0ABD1D502-F1
#
_entry.id   AF-A0ABD1D502-F1
#
_cell.length_a   1.000
_cell.length_b   1.000
_cell.length_c   1.000
_cell.angle_alpha   90.00
_cell.angle_beta   90.00
_cell.angle_gamma   90.00
#
_symmetry.space_group_name_H-M   'P 1'
#
loop_
_entity.id
_entity.type
_entity.pdbx_description
1 polymer ?
#
loop_
_entity_poly.entity_id
_entity_poly.type
_entity_poly.pdbx_seq_one_letter_code
_entity_poly.pdbx_strand_id
1 'polypeptide(L)'
;MVKVKGLWRRGGGGGNLPLLTVWCSLLVCSILAARASDEGEPCRFQKGPGVCIGYSTCRPLLESLNGRISICSYNAREAVVCCPQDYQTKLQTLAAAQQSLTISAKKCIEYMRLATPTTIFSSLKPNAEVVQKKSKLCSNDNNLIVGGEAAKLGEFPHMGAIGYRNPDTGRVEFRCGATLISERFVLTAAHCRNADAVVVRLGDLDLESEADGADPRDFEIEEFIKHPEYTSRTKYNDIALVRLATPVQINSRIRPACLYQSKEIRQQKLIATGYGAMENFGSNANQLLKVVLDQYTQEACQQAYANDGRPLSRGIVDSQFCAGYEPGGRDTCQGDSGGPLQVRDEQDSCRFYVAAVTSFGKFCGTSTPGIYTRVGAYLGWIEQIVWGNGQTISEAADPDKDFVFPDLQELGLGDRCTVKGYQGGPQLVGVCRRVRECATFPQRVIQRQFNFFDDLCYFEVHDPVVCCLSPADASRGGSRIAQEDQWPEYEQINAV
;
A
#
# COMPACT_ATOMS: atom_id res chain seq x y z
N MET A 1 -10.82 -51.40 -71.19
CA MET A 1 -11.38 -50.22 -71.86
C MET A 1 -12.81 -50.01 -71.38
N VAL A 2 -13.11 -48.77 -70.99
CA VAL A 2 -14.40 -48.04 -71.01
C VAL A 2 -15.72 -48.84 -71.01
N LYS A 3 -16.56 -48.52 -69.98
CA LYS A 3 -18.04 -48.59 -69.83
C LYS A 3 -18.84 -49.49 -70.78
N VAL A 4 -19.85 -50.16 -70.20
CA VAL A 4 -21.31 -49.99 -70.50
C VAL A 4 -22.18 -51.03 -69.76
N LYS A 5 -23.31 -50.56 -69.17
CA LYS A 5 -24.62 -51.21 -68.84
C LYS A 5 -24.65 -52.57 -68.10
N GLY A 6 -25.60 -52.91 -67.23
CA GLY A 6 -26.96 -52.45 -66.94
C GLY A 6 -27.87 -53.68 -66.68
N LEU A 7 -29.08 -53.44 -66.16
CA LEU A 7 -30.25 -54.33 -65.92
C LEU A 7 -30.36 -55.01 -64.53
N TRP A 8 -31.29 -54.59 -63.64
CA TRP A 8 -32.77 -54.83 -63.57
C TRP A 8 -33.08 -56.25 -63.03
N ARG A 9 -33.95 -56.54 -62.04
CA ARG A 9 -35.34 -56.10 -61.69
C ARG A 9 -35.71 -56.76 -60.33
N ARG A 10 -36.41 -56.14 -59.37
CA ARG A 10 -37.87 -56.16 -59.03
C ARG A 10 -37.90 -55.74 -57.53
N GLY A 11 -38.83 -54.99 -56.93
CA GLY A 11 -40.10 -54.39 -57.33
C GLY A 11 -40.84 -54.01 -56.02
N GLY A 12 -41.53 -52.86 -56.02
CA GLY A 12 -42.52 -52.42 -55.01
C GLY A 12 -41.93 -51.97 -53.66
N GLY A 13 -42.26 -50.81 -53.07
CA GLY A 13 -43.21 -49.76 -53.38
C GLY A 13 -43.26 -48.82 -52.15
N GLY A 14 -43.53 -47.53 -52.35
CA GLY A 14 -43.86 -46.57 -51.29
C GLY A 14 -42.68 -45.78 -50.72
N GLY A 15 -42.54 -44.52 -51.16
CA GLY A 15 -41.45 -43.61 -50.79
C GLY A 15 -41.71 -42.83 -49.49
N ASN A 16 -40.64 -42.52 -48.75
CA ASN A 16 -40.01 -41.19 -48.71
C ASN A 16 -38.86 -41.17 -47.67
N LEU A 17 -37.71 -40.66 -48.12
CA LEU A 17 -36.41 -40.42 -47.45
C LEU A 17 -36.48 -39.36 -46.31
N PRO A 18 -35.37 -39.03 -45.59
CA PRO A 18 -34.34 -39.86 -44.95
C PRO A 18 -33.88 -39.28 -43.57
N LEU A 19 -32.92 -39.94 -42.89
CA LEU A 19 -31.82 -39.40 -42.01
C LEU A 19 -31.52 -40.45 -40.92
N LEU A 20 -30.59 -41.37 -41.20
CA LEU A 20 -29.20 -41.34 -40.72
C LEU A 20 -29.03 -41.43 -39.19
N THR A 21 -28.29 -42.48 -38.80
CA THR A 21 -27.40 -42.60 -37.63
C THR A 21 -28.02 -42.70 -36.23
N VAL A 22 -28.10 -43.93 -35.70
CA VAL A 22 -27.75 -44.20 -34.28
C VAL A 22 -27.13 -45.59 -34.15
N TRP A 23 -25.83 -45.72 -34.44
CA TRP A 23 -24.99 -46.75 -33.81
C TRP A 23 -23.68 -46.07 -33.40
N CYS A 24 -23.22 -46.41 -32.21
CA CYS A 24 -21.92 -46.08 -31.62
C CYS A 24 -21.80 -44.73 -30.88
N SER A 25 -22.01 -44.77 -29.56
CA SER A 25 -21.36 -43.85 -28.60
C SER A 25 -21.18 -44.53 -27.24
N LEU A 26 -20.45 -45.65 -27.23
CA LEU A 26 -19.58 -46.00 -26.10
C LEU A 26 -18.27 -45.24 -26.30
N LEU A 27 -18.33 -43.93 -26.09
CA LEU A 27 -17.14 -43.07 -26.00
C LEU A 27 -17.22 -42.38 -24.65
N VAL A 28 -16.60 -43.05 -23.68
CA VAL A 28 -15.85 -42.49 -22.56
C VAL A 28 -16.22 -41.03 -22.28
N CYS A 29 -17.25 -40.85 -21.45
CA CYS A 29 -17.50 -39.59 -20.78
C CYS A 29 -16.44 -39.43 -19.67
N SER A 30 -15.20 -39.15 -20.07
CA SER A 30 -14.23 -38.53 -19.18
C SER A 30 -14.66 -37.08 -19.00
N ILE A 31 -15.72 -36.89 -18.21
CA ILE A 31 -15.98 -35.59 -17.62
C ILE A 31 -14.77 -35.32 -16.74
N LEU A 32 -13.92 -34.39 -17.18
CA LEU A 32 -13.00 -33.68 -16.30
C LEU A 32 -13.85 -32.97 -15.26
N ALA A 33 -14.30 -33.71 -14.24
CA ALA A 33 -14.58 -33.14 -12.95
C ALA A 33 -13.24 -32.53 -12.53
N ALA A 34 -13.16 -31.20 -12.55
CA ALA A 34 -12.02 -30.50 -12.00
C ALA A 34 -12.05 -30.83 -10.50
N ARG A 35 -11.34 -31.91 -10.12
CA ARG A 35 -11.19 -32.28 -8.72
C ARG A 35 -10.49 -31.12 -8.04
N ALA A 36 -11.05 -30.69 -6.91
CA ALA A 36 -10.31 -29.84 -6.00
C ALA A 36 -9.01 -30.59 -5.66
N SER A 37 -7.87 -29.96 -5.92
CA SER A 37 -6.57 -30.57 -5.61
C SER A 37 -6.25 -30.31 -4.16
N ASP A 38 -6.00 -31.38 -3.40
CA ASP A 38 -5.64 -31.30 -2.00
C ASP A 38 -4.22 -30.72 -1.82
N GLU A 39 -3.90 -30.32 -0.59
CA GLU A 39 -2.59 -29.77 -0.26
C GLU A 39 -1.47 -30.77 -0.56
N GLY A 40 -0.40 -30.32 -1.22
CA GLY A 40 0.71 -31.14 -1.70
C GLY A 40 0.54 -31.70 -3.12
N GLU A 41 -0.63 -31.55 -3.75
CA GLU A 41 -0.82 -32.00 -5.13
C GLU A 41 -0.11 -31.10 -6.16
N PRO A 42 0.35 -31.66 -7.29
CA PRO A 42 0.97 -30.88 -8.36
C PRO A 42 -0.07 -30.02 -9.08
N CYS A 43 0.31 -28.78 -9.37
CA CYS A 43 -0.49 -27.84 -10.12
C CYS A 43 0.36 -27.12 -11.17
N ARG A 44 -0.26 -26.31 -12.02
CA ARG A 44 0.45 -25.51 -13.02
C ARG A 44 0.58 -24.07 -12.54
N PHE A 45 1.78 -23.69 -12.12
CA PHE A 45 2.08 -22.34 -11.67
C PHE A 45 2.53 -21.49 -12.88
N GLN A 46 1.69 -20.56 -13.32
CA GLN A 46 1.89 -19.80 -14.56
C GLN A 46 2.21 -20.73 -15.76
N LYS A 47 3.47 -20.71 -16.23
CA LYS A 47 3.96 -21.57 -17.33
C LYS A 47 4.77 -22.79 -16.83
N GLY A 48 5.05 -22.89 -15.54
CA GLY A 48 5.90 -23.92 -14.95
C GLY A 48 5.18 -24.90 -14.01
N PRO A 49 5.92 -25.87 -13.43
CA PRO A 49 5.38 -26.77 -12.43
C PRO A 49 5.17 -26.05 -11.10
N GLY A 50 4.10 -26.41 -10.41
CA GLY A 50 3.74 -25.89 -9.11
C GLY A 50 3.21 -26.96 -8.17
N VAL A 51 2.99 -26.57 -6.92
CA VAL A 51 2.41 -27.41 -5.87
C VAL A 51 1.34 -26.61 -5.12
N CYS A 52 0.23 -27.26 -4.79
CA CYS A 52 -0.87 -26.70 -4.04
C CYS A 52 -0.50 -26.58 -2.55
N ILE A 53 -0.43 -25.37 -2.01
CA ILE A 53 -0.14 -25.11 -0.58
C ILE A 53 -1.02 -23.98 -0.04
N GLY A 54 -1.11 -23.87 1.28
CA GLY A 54 -1.85 -22.77 1.94
C GLY A 54 -1.43 -21.37 1.47
N TYR A 55 -2.41 -20.48 1.27
CA TYR A 55 -2.20 -19.12 0.80
C TYR A 55 -1.21 -18.34 1.70
N SER A 56 -1.38 -18.40 3.01
CA SER A 56 -0.51 -17.76 4.00
C SER A 56 0.98 -18.11 3.79
N THR A 57 1.26 -19.36 3.45
CA THR A 57 2.62 -19.86 3.21
C THR A 57 3.17 -19.36 1.87
N CYS A 58 2.35 -19.37 0.81
CA CYS A 58 2.79 -18.92 -0.51
C CYS A 58 2.75 -17.39 -0.69
N ARG A 59 2.04 -16.67 0.18
CA ARG A 59 1.75 -15.23 0.07
C ARG A 59 2.99 -14.36 -0.27
N PRO A 60 4.16 -14.51 0.39
CA PRO A 60 5.32 -13.67 0.07
C PRO A 60 5.79 -13.79 -1.38
N LEU A 61 5.62 -14.97 -1.98
CA LEU A 61 5.96 -15.21 -3.39
C LEU A 61 4.89 -14.63 -4.30
N LEU A 62 3.61 -14.71 -3.91
CA LEU A 62 2.48 -14.23 -4.70
C LEU A 62 2.38 -12.70 -4.75
N GLU A 63 2.72 -11.99 -3.67
CA GLU A 63 2.69 -10.51 -3.62
C GLU A 63 3.65 -9.86 -4.64
N SER A 64 4.74 -10.56 -4.96
CA SER A 64 5.73 -10.12 -5.95
C SER A 64 5.27 -10.30 -7.40
N LEU A 65 4.17 -11.03 -7.62
CA LEU A 65 3.65 -11.31 -8.96
C LEU A 65 2.64 -10.26 -9.36
N ASN A 66 2.83 -9.67 -10.53
CA ASN A 66 1.73 -9.03 -11.25
C ASN A 66 1.03 -10.11 -12.06
N GLY A 67 0.04 -10.80 -11.48
CA GLY A 67 -0.53 -11.94 -12.15
C GLY A 67 -1.76 -12.58 -11.50
N ARG A 68 -2.18 -13.66 -12.15
CA ARG A 68 -3.33 -14.47 -11.79
C ARG A 68 -2.91 -15.54 -10.78
N ILE A 69 -3.61 -15.65 -9.64
CA ILE A 69 -3.38 -16.74 -8.68
C ILE A 69 -4.35 -17.88 -9.02
N SER A 70 -3.84 -19.11 -9.10
CA SER A 70 -4.66 -20.30 -9.30
C SER A 70 -5.02 -20.91 -7.94
N ILE A 71 -6.31 -21.05 -7.65
CA ILE A 71 -6.78 -21.74 -6.44
C ILE A 71 -6.94 -23.23 -6.74
N CYS A 72 -6.28 -24.08 -5.96
CA CYS A 72 -6.39 -25.53 -6.04
C CYS A 72 -7.64 -26.05 -5.31
N SER A 73 -7.85 -25.57 -4.09
CA SER A 73 -8.94 -25.98 -3.19
C SER A 73 -9.09 -24.97 -2.04
N TYR A 74 -9.96 -25.28 -1.07
CA TYR A 74 -10.11 -24.53 0.18
C TYR A 74 -10.02 -25.53 1.33
N ASN A 75 -9.31 -25.16 2.39
CA ASN A 75 -9.30 -25.92 3.65
C ASN A 75 -10.08 -25.15 4.73
N ALA A 76 -10.13 -25.69 5.96
CA ALA A 76 -10.89 -25.11 7.07
C ALA A 76 -10.38 -23.73 7.55
N ARG A 77 -9.21 -23.27 7.09
CA ARG A 77 -8.55 -22.05 7.56
C ARG A 77 -8.28 -21.03 6.45
N GLU A 78 -8.03 -21.47 5.22
CA GLU A 78 -7.61 -20.61 4.12
C GLU A 78 -7.82 -21.25 2.74
N ALA A 79 -7.61 -20.46 1.69
CA ALA A 79 -7.51 -20.95 0.31
C ALA A 79 -6.18 -21.69 0.11
N VAL A 80 -6.22 -22.81 -0.61
CA VAL A 80 -5.04 -23.54 -1.08
C VAL A 80 -4.75 -23.08 -2.50
N VAL A 81 -3.55 -22.54 -2.73
CA VAL A 81 -3.15 -21.90 -3.97
C VAL A 81 -1.98 -22.63 -4.63
N CYS A 82 -1.91 -22.54 -5.95
CA CYS A 82 -0.78 -23.06 -6.70
C CYS A 82 0.45 -22.17 -6.48
N CYS A 83 1.52 -22.74 -5.92
CA CYS A 83 2.80 -22.08 -5.65
C CYS A 83 3.90 -22.69 -6.55
N PRO A 84 5.03 -22.01 -6.83
CA PRO A 84 6.14 -22.62 -7.56
C PRO A 84 6.62 -23.91 -6.88
N GLN A 85 7.03 -24.92 -7.66
CA GLN A 85 7.51 -26.19 -7.08
C GLN A 85 8.72 -26.00 -6.15
N ASP A 86 9.55 -24.99 -6.42
CA ASP A 86 10.73 -24.60 -5.64
C ASP A 86 10.43 -23.54 -4.56
N TYR A 87 9.17 -23.44 -4.09
CA TYR A 87 8.74 -22.38 -3.17
C TYR A 87 9.57 -22.30 -1.89
N GLN A 88 9.99 -23.43 -1.31
CA GLN A 88 10.77 -23.44 -0.06
C GLN A 88 12.10 -22.70 -0.22
N THR A 89 12.85 -23.00 -1.28
CA THR A 89 14.13 -22.33 -1.59
C THR A 89 13.94 -20.86 -1.88
N LYS A 90 12.85 -20.49 -2.58
CA LYS A 90 12.54 -19.09 -2.86
C LYS A 90 12.14 -18.33 -1.60
N LEU A 91 11.34 -18.92 -0.73
CA LEU A 91 10.99 -18.35 0.57
C LEU A 91 12.23 -18.19 1.45
N GLN A 92 13.15 -19.16 1.46
CA GLN A 92 14.42 -19.03 2.17
C GLN A 92 15.28 -17.90 1.60
N THR A 93 15.36 -17.78 0.28
CA THR A 93 16.08 -16.68 -0.38
C THR A 93 15.46 -15.32 -0.04
N LEU A 94 14.12 -15.22 -0.09
CA LEU A 94 13.41 -14.00 0.29
C LEU A 94 13.61 -13.67 1.77
N ALA A 95 13.53 -14.65 2.65
CA ALA A 95 13.75 -14.46 4.08
C ALA A 95 15.17 -14.00 4.38
N ALA A 96 16.19 -14.59 3.72
CA ALA A 96 17.58 -14.18 3.84
C ALA A 96 17.80 -12.75 3.31
N ALA A 97 17.19 -12.41 2.17
CA ALA A 97 17.23 -11.06 1.62
C ALA A 97 16.53 -10.04 2.54
N GLN A 98 15.43 -10.42 3.17
CA GLN A 98 14.71 -9.55 4.11
C GLN A 98 15.44 -9.41 5.44
N GLN A 99 16.15 -10.44 5.90
CA GLN A 99 16.98 -10.38 7.11
C GLN A 99 18.14 -9.40 6.97
N SER A 100 18.77 -9.32 5.79
CA SER A 100 19.89 -8.41 5.53
C SER A 100 19.49 -6.94 5.35
N LEU A 101 18.20 -6.63 5.23
CA LEU A 101 17.71 -5.27 5.19
C LEU A 101 17.87 -4.58 6.55
N THR A 102 18.24 -3.30 6.49
CA THR A 102 18.22 -2.37 7.62
C THR A 102 16.80 -2.21 8.17
N ILE A 103 16.65 -1.68 9.39
CA ILE A 103 15.32 -1.49 9.99
C ILE A 103 14.51 -0.48 9.18
N SER A 104 15.16 0.61 8.74
CA SER A 104 14.52 1.64 7.92
C SER A 104 14.05 1.11 6.55
N ALA A 105 14.80 0.19 5.93
CA ALA A 105 14.39 -0.46 4.69
C ALA A 105 13.18 -1.38 4.89
N LYS A 106 13.14 -2.15 5.99
CA LYS A 106 11.99 -2.99 6.35
C LYS A 106 10.74 -2.12 6.58
N LYS A 107 10.87 -1.03 7.34
CA LYS A 107 9.79 -0.09 7.61
C LYS A 107 9.30 0.65 6.36
N CYS A 108 10.19 1.02 5.45
CA CYS A 108 9.82 1.54 4.13
C CYS A 108 8.88 0.57 3.39
N ILE A 109 9.21 -0.73 3.34
CA ILE A 109 8.35 -1.73 2.68
C ILE A 109 6.97 -1.80 3.35
N GLU A 110 6.92 -1.77 4.69
CA GLU A 110 5.68 -1.76 5.48
C GLU A 110 4.79 -0.56 5.12
N TYR A 111 5.34 0.66 5.15
CA TYR A 111 4.56 1.86 4.81
C TYR A 111 4.13 1.92 3.34
N MET A 112 4.95 1.42 2.41
CA MET A 112 4.62 1.44 0.99
C MET A 112 3.51 0.45 0.62
N ARG A 113 3.32 -0.63 1.40
CA ARG A 113 2.15 -1.51 1.25
C ARG A 113 0.84 -0.77 1.52
N LEU A 114 0.82 0.15 2.48
CA LEU A 114 -0.36 0.99 2.77
C LEU A 114 -0.66 1.99 1.63
N ALA A 115 0.37 2.42 0.88
CA ALA A 115 0.20 3.33 -0.25
C ALA A 115 -0.30 2.65 -1.54
N THR A 116 -0.16 1.32 -1.63
CA THR A 116 -0.50 0.53 -2.82
C THR A 116 -1.36 -0.69 -2.48
N PRO A 117 -2.56 -0.50 -1.90
CA PRO A 117 -3.40 -1.62 -1.49
C PRO A 117 -3.73 -2.53 -2.67
N THR A 118 -3.62 -3.83 -2.44
CA THR A 118 -3.87 -4.87 -3.44
C THR A 118 -5.24 -5.47 -3.20
N THR A 119 -6.18 -5.19 -4.10
CA THR A 119 -7.50 -5.83 -4.08
C THR A 119 -7.44 -7.16 -4.80
N ILE A 120 -7.95 -8.21 -4.18
CA ILE A 120 -7.99 -9.56 -4.74
C ILE A 120 -9.42 -9.89 -5.16
N PHE A 121 -9.62 -10.19 -6.44
CA PHE A 121 -10.89 -10.62 -6.99
C PHE A 121 -10.82 -12.11 -7.33
N SER A 122 -11.79 -12.91 -6.89
CA SER A 122 -11.88 -14.31 -7.26
C SER A 122 -13.34 -14.76 -7.36
N SER A 123 -13.61 -15.77 -8.19
CA SER A 123 -14.90 -16.47 -8.16
C SER A 123 -14.81 -17.68 -7.24
N LEU A 124 -15.91 -18.07 -6.58
CA LEU A 124 -15.93 -19.24 -5.68
C LEU A 124 -15.89 -20.61 -6.42
N LYS A 125 -15.64 -20.62 -7.73
CA LYS A 125 -15.54 -21.87 -8.49
C LYS A 125 -14.19 -22.56 -8.18
N PRO A 126 -14.15 -23.89 -8.07
CA PRO A 126 -12.89 -24.63 -8.08
C PRO A 126 -12.09 -24.28 -9.35
N ASN A 127 -10.78 -24.02 -9.21
CA ASN A 127 -9.91 -23.51 -10.28
C ASN A 127 -10.28 -22.13 -10.84
N ALA A 128 -11.03 -21.33 -10.07
CA ALA A 128 -11.22 -19.93 -10.41
C ALA A 128 -9.89 -19.19 -10.43
N GLU A 129 -9.79 -18.31 -11.41
CA GLU A 129 -8.66 -17.44 -11.53
C GLU A 129 -8.84 -16.22 -10.63
N VAL A 130 -7.85 -15.98 -9.79
CA VAL A 130 -7.80 -14.82 -8.90
C VAL A 130 -7.11 -13.68 -9.63
N VAL A 131 -7.75 -12.53 -9.73
CA VAL A 131 -7.17 -11.30 -10.28
C VAL A 131 -6.73 -10.41 -9.13
N GLN A 132 -5.45 -10.08 -9.06
CA GLN A 132 -4.95 -9.04 -8.16
C GLN A 132 -4.92 -7.69 -8.87
N LYS A 133 -5.49 -6.67 -8.24
CA LYS A 133 -5.42 -5.28 -8.70
C LYS A 133 -4.76 -4.43 -7.63
N LYS A 134 -3.54 -3.97 -7.91
CA LYS A 134 -2.86 -2.94 -7.11
C LYS A 134 -3.52 -1.60 -7.39
N SER A 135 -4.11 -0.99 -6.38
CA SER A 135 -4.63 0.38 -6.45
C SER A 135 -3.56 1.32 -5.92
N LYS A 136 -3.14 2.30 -6.73
CA LYS A 136 -2.17 3.31 -6.31
C LYS A 136 -2.92 4.47 -5.69
N LEU A 137 -2.67 4.75 -4.41
CA LEU A 137 -3.23 5.91 -3.69
C LEU A 137 -2.28 7.12 -3.74
N CYS A 138 -1.42 7.20 -4.75
CA CYS A 138 -0.42 8.25 -4.89
C CYS A 138 -0.58 8.98 -6.23
N SER A 139 -0.11 10.23 -6.28
CA SER A 139 -0.11 11.02 -7.52
C SER A 139 0.71 10.34 -8.62
N ASN A 140 0.14 10.21 -9.82
CA ASN A 140 0.82 9.67 -11.00
C ASN A 140 1.58 10.76 -11.78
N ASP A 141 1.77 11.95 -11.21
CA ASP A 141 2.51 13.01 -11.88
C ASP A 141 3.99 12.65 -11.95
N ASN A 142 4.50 12.43 -13.17
CA ASN A 142 5.91 12.10 -13.44
C ASN A 142 6.66 13.29 -14.07
N ASN A 143 6.04 14.45 -14.14
CA ASN A 143 6.67 15.61 -14.78
C ASN A 143 7.80 16.12 -13.88
N LEU A 144 9.04 15.78 -14.28
CA LEU A 144 10.25 16.36 -13.73
C LEU A 144 10.42 17.75 -14.36
N ILE A 145 9.96 18.79 -13.67
CA ILE A 145 9.99 20.16 -14.18
C ILE A 145 11.13 20.97 -13.57
N VAL A 146 11.75 21.77 -14.43
CA VAL A 146 12.89 22.63 -14.16
C VAL A 146 12.40 24.06 -13.98
N GLY A 147 12.34 24.57 -12.74
CA GLY A 147 11.93 25.97 -12.49
C GLY A 147 11.28 26.30 -11.16
N GLY A 148 10.95 25.31 -10.34
CA GLY A 148 10.10 25.52 -9.16
C GLY A 148 8.65 25.57 -9.58
N GLU A 149 7.82 24.67 -9.06
CA GLU A 149 6.37 24.67 -9.31
C GLU A 149 5.61 24.32 -8.03
N ALA A 150 4.34 24.75 -7.96
CA ALA A 150 3.45 24.35 -6.90
C ALA A 150 3.26 22.83 -6.88
N ALA A 151 3.41 22.23 -5.71
CA ALA A 151 3.09 20.82 -5.51
C ALA A 151 1.58 20.61 -5.64
N LYS A 152 1.20 19.38 -5.98
CA LYS A 152 -0.21 18.96 -5.94
C LYS A 152 -0.57 18.42 -4.57
N LEU A 153 -1.85 18.50 -4.23
CA LEU A 153 -2.39 17.91 -3.01
C LEU A 153 -2.00 16.43 -2.90
N GLY A 154 -1.35 16.05 -1.79
CA GLY A 154 -0.92 14.67 -1.53
C GLY A 154 0.23 14.17 -2.41
N GLU A 155 0.93 15.05 -3.14
CA GLU A 155 2.08 14.66 -3.98
C GLU A 155 3.27 14.20 -3.13
N PHE A 156 3.55 14.91 -2.03
CA PHE A 156 4.62 14.61 -1.09
C PHE A 156 4.04 14.37 0.31
N PRO A 157 3.43 13.21 0.56
CA PRO A 157 2.64 12.96 1.76
C PRO A 157 3.49 12.85 3.05
N HIS A 158 4.80 12.83 2.92
CA HIS A 158 5.76 12.85 4.02
C HIS A 158 6.23 14.25 4.38
N MET A 159 5.87 15.28 3.60
CA MET A 159 6.29 16.65 3.88
C MET A 159 5.65 17.15 5.17
N GLY A 160 6.47 17.80 6.01
CA GLY A 160 6.00 18.49 7.20
C GLY A 160 6.60 19.88 7.37
N ALA A 161 5.96 20.71 8.18
CA ALA A 161 6.44 22.04 8.54
C ALA A 161 6.55 22.17 10.07
N ILE A 162 7.65 22.71 10.56
CA ILE A 162 7.89 22.97 11.98
C ILE A 162 7.44 24.39 12.30
N GLY A 163 6.47 24.49 13.21
CA GLY A 163 5.88 25.73 13.69
C GLY A 163 6.53 26.21 14.98
N TYR A 164 6.82 27.51 15.02
CA TYR A 164 7.43 28.20 16.14
C TYR A 164 6.47 29.22 16.72
N ARG A 165 6.31 29.24 18.04
CA ARG A 165 5.46 30.22 18.70
C ARG A 165 6.18 31.57 18.74
N ASN A 166 5.65 32.56 18.05
CA ASN A 166 6.12 33.93 18.17
C ASN A 166 5.77 34.46 19.58
N PRO A 167 6.75 34.89 20.40
CA PRO A 167 6.49 35.34 21.76
C PRO A 167 5.71 36.64 21.83
N ASP A 168 5.80 37.50 20.81
CA ASP A 168 5.15 38.80 20.77
C ASP A 168 3.68 38.71 20.33
N THR A 169 3.39 37.85 19.35
CA THR A 169 2.03 37.71 18.77
C THR A 169 1.27 36.48 19.25
N GLY A 170 1.95 35.52 19.86
CA GLY A 170 1.42 34.21 20.25
C GLY A 170 1.11 33.28 19.07
N ARG A 171 1.24 33.76 17.82
CA ARG A 171 0.95 32.99 16.60
C ARG A 171 2.04 31.96 16.34
N VAL A 172 1.66 30.87 15.68
CA VAL A 172 2.61 29.86 15.21
C VAL A 172 3.05 30.27 13.81
N GLU A 173 4.35 30.39 13.62
CA GLU A 173 4.99 30.67 12.33
C GLU A 173 5.81 29.47 11.90
N PHE A 174 5.56 28.97 10.69
CA PHE A 174 6.31 27.85 10.14
C PHE A 174 7.60 28.35 9.49
N ARG A 175 8.74 27.85 9.96
CA ARG A 175 10.07 28.36 9.54
C ARG A 175 11.05 27.28 9.07
N CYS A 176 10.75 26.02 9.35
CA CYS A 176 11.54 24.88 8.88
C CYS A 176 10.65 23.81 8.27
N GLY A 177 11.18 23.08 7.30
CA GLY A 177 10.63 21.82 6.83
C GLY A 177 10.99 20.65 7.75
N ALA A 178 10.27 19.57 7.57
CA ALA A 178 10.52 18.27 8.17
C ALA A 178 10.04 17.17 7.21
N THR A 179 10.42 15.93 7.51
CA THR A 179 10.00 14.76 6.75
C THR A 179 9.52 13.67 7.67
N LEU A 180 8.28 13.21 7.50
CA LEU A 180 7.78 12.05 8.22
C LEU A 180 8.54 10.78 7.82
N ILE A 181 9.09 10.07 8.81
CA ILE A 181 9.91 8.85 8.59
C ILE A 181 9.41 7.64 9.40
N SER A 182 8.47 7.86 10.33
CA SER A 182 7.71 6.83 11.03
C SER A 182 6.38 7.42 11.51
N GLU A 183 5.56 6.63 12.19
CA GLU A 183 4.31 7.07 12.82
C GLU A 183 4.55 8.11 13.92
N ARG A 184 5.77 8.25 14.46
CA ARG A 184 6.02 9.15 15.60
C ARG A 184 7.25 10.03 15.47
N PHE A 185 7.98 9.94 14.35
CA PHE A 185 9.19 10.72 14.14
C PHE A 185 9.19 11.41 12.79
N VAL A 186 9.60 12.68 12.83
CA VAL A 186 10.00 13.43 11.64
C VAL A 186 11.51 13.70 11.66
N LEU A 187 12.12 13.70 10.49
CA LEU A 187 13.51 14.06 10.23
C LEU A 187 13.59 15.54 9.82
N THR A 188 14.58 16.26 10.34
CA THR A 188 14.82 17.67 10.01
C THR A 188 16.30 18.04 10.24
N ALA A 189 16.66 19.30 10.08
CA ALA A 189 17.99 19.82 10.37
C ALA A 189 18.13 20.16 11.87
N ALA A 190 19.34 20.01 12.43
CA ALA A 190 19.57 20.31 13.84
C ALA A 190 19.48 21.80 14.15
N HIS A 191 19.81 22.67 13.19
CA HIS A 191 19.69 24.11 13.34
C HIS A 191 18.23 24.59 13.46
N CYS A 192 17.25 23.77 13.05
CA CYS A 192 15.83 24.05 13.24
C CYS A 192 15.40 23.94 14.71
N ARG A 193 16.24 23.43 15.61
CA ARG A 193 15.94 23.43 17.05
C ARG A 193 15.97 24.86 17.59
N ASN A 194 14.79 25.36 17.96
CA ASN A 194 14.63 26.55 18.80
C ASN A 194 13.76 26.21 20.02
N ALA A 195 13.88 26.98 21.10
CA ALA A 195 13.04 26.85 22.30
C ALA A 195 11.55 27.03 21.98
N ASP A 196 11.26 27.85 20.97
CA ASP A 196 9.89 28.16 20.56
C ASP A 196 9.29 27.16 19.58
N ALA A 197 10.01 26.11 19.19
CA ALA A 197 9.47 25.05 18.33
C ALA A 197 8.41 24.26 19.10
N VAL A 198 7.14 24.35 18.66
CA VAL A 198 6.00 23.81 19.41
C VAL A 198 5.26 22.70 18.69
N VAL A 199 5.23 22.74 17.35
CA VAL A 199 4.35 21.86 16.57
C VAL A 199 5.00 21.44 15.25
N VAL A 200 4.62 20.27 14.77
CA VAL A 200 4.87 19.80 13.40
C VAL A 200 3.53 19.66 12.69
N ARG A 201 3.35 20.35 11.58
CA ARG A 201 2.19 20.22 10.69
C ARG A 201 2.50 19.23 9.58
N LEU A 202 1.57 18.32 9.30
CA LEU A 202 1.65 17.32 8.23
C LEU A 202 0.43 17.40 7.32
N GLY A 203 0.59 17.08 6.04
CA GLY A 203 -0.52 16.97 5.08
C GLY A 203 -1.05 18.31 4.55
N ASP A 204 -0.33 19.40 4.81
CA ASP A 204 -0.71 20.74 4.35
C ASP A 204 -0.19 21.02 2.93
N LEU A 205 -0.92 21.85 2.17
CA LEU A 205 -0.52 22.31 0.85
C LEU A 205 -0.34 23.84 0.83
N ASP A 206 -1.05 24.59 1.66
CA ASP A 206 -0.87 26.03 1.85
C ASP A 206 -0.98 26.40 3.34
N LEU A 207 0.13 26.81 3.94
CA LEU A 207 0.23 27.11 5.38
C LEU A 207 -0.64 28.28 5.85
N GLU A 208 -1.14 29.12 4.94
CA GLU A 208 -2.00 30.27 5.25
C GLU A 208 -3.47 30.09 4.80
N SER A 209 -3.79 29.05 4.02
CA SER A 209 -5.11 28.86 3.42
C SER A 209 -5.66 27.46 3.64
N GLU A 210 -6.88 27.39 4.19
CA GLU A 210 -7.63 26.12 4.32
C GLU A 210 -8.50 25.82 3.08
N ALA A 211 -8.48 26.70 2.07
CA ALA A 211 -9.37 26.64 0.90
C ALA A 211 -8.78 25.85 -0.29
N ASP A 212 -7.94 24.86 -0.03
CA ASP A 212 -7.24 24.05 -1.04
C ASP A 212 -7.60 22.55 -1.00
N GLY A 213 -8.48 22.16 -0.07
CA GLY A 213 -8.91 20.78 0.13
C GLY A 213 -7.89 19.90 0.85
N ALA A 214 -6.82 20.48 1.41
CA ALA A 214 -5.94 19.82 2.35
C ALA A 214 -6.66 19.52 3.68
N ASP A 215 -6.12 18.58 4.44
CA ASP A 215 -6.56 18.26 5.80
C ASP A 215 -5.33 18.24 6.70
N PRO A 216 -4.74 19.43 6.97
CA PRO A 216 -3.50 19.53 7.73
C PRO A 216 -3.71 19.10 9.17
N ARG A 217 -2.74 18.36 9.70
CA ARG A 217 -2.76 17.87 11.08
C ARG A 217 -1.53 18.36 11.84
N ASP A 218 -1.80 19.02 12.95
CA ASP A 218 -0.80 19.56 13.87
C ASP A 218 -0.49 18.55 14.98
N PHE A 219 0.80 18.28 15.19
CA PHE A 219 1.33 17.37 16.18
C PHE A 219 2.29 18.10 17.12
N GLU A 220 2.03 18.05 18.42
CA GLU A 220 2.93 18.65 19.41
C GLU A 220 4.29 17.94 19.42
N ILE A 221 5.34 18.72 19.66
CA ILE A 221 6.70 18.22 19.78
C ILE A 221 6.93 17.72 21.21
N GLU A 222 7.12 16.40 21.37
CA GLU A 222 7.52 15.81 22.65
C GLU A 222 9.02 16.01 22.89
N GLU A 223 9.83 15.74 21.88
CA GLU A 223 11.28 15.77 22.00
C GLU A 223 11.93 16.18 20.68
N PHE A 224 12.99 16.98 20.74
CA PHE A 224 13.81 17.33 19.58
C PHE A 224 15.25 16.89 19.83
N ILE A 225 15.67 15.88 19.09
CA ILE A 225 16.90 15.12 19.30
C ILE A 225 17.88 15.52 18.20
N LYS A 226 18.77 16.46 18.52
CA LYS A 226 19.87 16.82 17.61
C LYS A 226 20.92 15.73 17.59
N HIS A 227 21.62 15.57 16.47
CA HIS A 227 22.82 14.76 16.45
C HIS A 227 23.82 15.26 17.52
N PRO A 228 24.42 14.39 18.35
CA PRO A 228 25.24 14.80 19.49
C PRO A 228 26.49 15.61 19.09
N GLU A 229 26.99 15.37 17.88
CA GLU A 229 28.15 16.09 17.33
C GLU A 229 27.78 17.36 16.54
N TYR A 230 26.51 17.76 16.54
CA TYR A 230 26.10 19.00 15.88
C TYR A 230 26.51 20.23 16.70
N THR A 231 27.07 21.23 16.04
CA THR A 231 27.24 22.57 16.62
C THR A 231 26.80 23.65 15.65
N SER A 232 26.13 24.69 16.16
CA SER A 232 25.70 25.84 15.35
C SER A 232 26.87 26.63 14.75
N ARG A 233 28.07 26.51 15.35
CA ARG A 233 29.30 27.18 14.89
C ARG A 233 29.90 26.53 13.64
N THR A 234 29.96 25.20 13.60
CA THR A 234 30.63 24.47 12.50
C THR A 234 29.68 23.94 11.44
N LYS A 235 28.37 23.81 11.77
CA LYS A 235 27.32 23.32 10.86
C LYS A 235 27.53 21.91 10.31
N TYR A 236 28.46 21.14 10.87
CA TYR A 236 28.59 19.71 10.61
C TYR A 236 27.52 18.92 11.36
N ASN A 237 27.15 17.75 10.83
CA ASN A 237 26.13 16.87 11.42
C ASN A 237 24.79 17.58 11.64
N ASP A 238 24.40 18.45 10.71
CA ASP A 238 23.17 19.24 10.80
C ASP A 238 21.95 18.38 10.44
N ILE A 239 21.58 17.51 11.39
CA ILE A 239 20.48 16.56 11.31
C ILE A 239 19.89 16.33 12.70
N ALA A 240 18.56 16.21 12.75
CA ALA A 240 17.82 15.98 13.96
C ALA A 240 16.58 15.14 13.72
N LEU A 241 16.13 14.50 14.79
CA LEU A 241 14.86 13.78 14.85
C LEU A 241 13.93 14.54 15.79
N VAL A 242 12.67 14.64 15.43
CA VAL A 242 11.64 15.21 16.28
C VAL A 242 10.64 14.12 16.60
N ARG A 243 10.48 13.80 17.88
CA ARG A 243 9.47 12.87 18.38
C ARG A 243 8.16 13.65 18.56
N LEU A 244 7.11 13.14 17.93
CA LEU A 244 5.76 13.66 18.05
C LEU A 244 5.09 13.12 19.32
N ALA A 245 4.35 13.97 20.03
CA ALA A 245 3.66 13.58 21.25
C ALA A 245 2.67 12.43 21.01
N THR A 246 1.92 12.50 19.90
CA THR A 246 0.96 11.47 19.48
C THR A 246 1.39 10.81 18.17
N PRO A 247 1.10 9.51 17.98
CA PRO A 247 1.35 8.85 16.70
C PRO A 247 0.44 9.39 15.60
N VAL A 248 0.98 9.43 14.39
CA VAL A 248 0.34 9.85 13.15
C VAL A 248 -0.49 8.69 12.60
N GLN A 249 -1.73 8.99 12.21
CA GLN A 249 -2.56 8.06 11.47
C GLN A 249 -2.16 8.09 9.99
N ILE A 250 -1.50 7.04 9.52
CA ILE A 250 -1.05 6.94 8.13
C ILE A 250 -2.25 6.83 7.19
N ASN A 251 -2.24 7.64 6.12
CA ASN A 251 -3.25 7.62 5.07
C ASN A 251 -2.64 7.98 3.70
N SER A 252 -3.47 8.22 2.69
CA SER A 252 -3.01 8.55 1.34
C SER A 252 -2.28 9.90 1.23
N ARG A 253 -2.54 10.84 2.14
CA ARG A 253 -2.00 12.22 2.17
C ARG A 253 -0.95 12.46 3.24
N ILE A 254 -0.93 11.65 4.30
CA ILE A 254 0.07 11.70 5.37
C ILE A 254 0.67 10.32 5.54
N ARG A 255 1.92 10.13 5.11
CA ARG A 255 2.63 8.86 5.29
C ARG A 255 4.15 9.03 5.28
N PRO A 256 4.91 8.14 5.92
CA PRO A 256 6.36 8.24 5.94
C PRO A 256 7.01 8.07 4.56
N ALA A 257 8.13 8.77 4.34
CA ALA A 257 9.05 8.49 3.24
C ALA A 257 10.04 7.39 3.63
N CYS A 258 10.64 6.78 2.61
CA CYS A 258 11.74 5.86 2.79
C CYS A 258 13.05 6.62 3.01
N LEU A 259 13.97 6.06 3.81
CA LEU A 259 15.31 6.61 3.94
C LEU A 259 16.23 6.02 2.86
N TYR A 260 17.10 6.85 2.28
CA TYR A 260 18.07 6.39 1.30
C TYR A 260 19.14 5.51 1.96
N GLN A 261 19.35 4.31 1.44
CA GLN A 261 20.07 3.21 2.11
C GLN A 261 21.60 3.25 1.92
N SER A 262 22.14 4.27 1.26
CA SER A 262 23.56 4.41 0.92
C SER A 262 24.05 5.82 1.18
N LYS A 263 25.34 5.98 1.54
CA LYS A 263 25.98 7.30 1.62
C LYS A 263 26.15 7.92 0.24
N GLU A 264 26.48 7.09 -0.75
CA GLU A 264 26.63 7.51 -2.13
C GLU A 264 25.26 7.56 -2.80
N ILE A 265 24.84 8.78 -3.17
CA ILE A 265 23.63 9.05 -3.92
C ILE A 265 24.00 8.97 -5.39
N ARG A 266 23.43 7.98 -6.09
CA ARG A 266 23.77 7.71 -7.51
C ARG A 266 23.02 8.62 -8.48
N GLN A 267 21.87 9.12 -8.07
CA GLN A 267 21.02 9.97 -8.89
C GLN A 267 21.63 11.37 -8.99
N GLN A 268 21.81 11.83 -10.23
CA GLN A 268 22.30 13.19 -10.49
C GLN A 268 21.24 14.25 -10.23
N LYS A 269 19.96 13.92 -10.40
CA LYS A 269 18.83 14.83 -10.19
C LYS A 269 18.06 14.44 -8.93
N LEU A 270 17.81 15.42 -8.08
CA LEU A 270 17.06 15.28 -6.83
C LEU A 270 15.93 16.29 -6.78
N ILE A 271 14.87 15.95 -6.05
CA ILE A 271 13.70 16.81 -5.84
C ILE A 271 13.81 17.43 -4.45
N ALA A 272 13.87 18.74 -4.36
CA ALA A 272 13.67 19.46 -3.10
C ALA A 272 12.21 19.86 -2.98
N THR A 273 11.66 19.78 -1.78
CA THR A 273 10.30 20.24 -1.47
C THR A 273 10.27 21.05 -0.18
N GLY A 274 9.45 22.09 -0.15
CA GLY A 274 9.27 22.91 1.03
C GLY A 274 8.35 24.10 0.81
N TYR A 275 8.16 24.87 1.89
CA TYR A 275 7.31 26.06 1.93
C TYR A 275 8.18 27.33 1.94
N GLY A 276 9.34 27.28 1.27
CA GLY A 276 10.28 28.39 1.22
C GLY A 276 9.96 29.43 0.15
N ALA A 277 10.28 30.70 0.42
CA ALA A 277 9.96 31.85 -0.44
C ALA A 277 10.63 31.77 -1.83
N MET A 278 9.90 32.06 -2.92
CA MET A 278 10.46 32.22 -4.27
C MET A 278 10.87 33.68 -4.53
N GLU A 279 12.04 33.96 -5.10
CA GLU A 279 12.46 35.34 -5.44
C GLU A 279 11.53 36.05 -6.44
N ASN A 280 10.75 35.31 -7.25
CA ASN A 280 9.85 35.86 -8.27
C ASN A 280 8.38 35.97 -7.84
N PHE A 281 8.02 35.47 -6.66
CA PHE A 281 6.66 35.59 -6.11
C PHE A 281 6.77 36.32 -4.77
N GLY A 282 6.22 37.53 -4.70
CA GLY A 282 6.36 38.41 -3.54
C GLY A 282 6.08 37.72 -2.20
N SER A 283 6.79 38.18 -1.17
CA SER A 283 6.61 37.92 0.28
C SER A 283 5.75 36.70 0.67
N ASN A 284 6.43 35.63 1.11
CA ASN A 284 5.89 34.43 1.79
C ASN A 284 5.27 33.38 0.85
N ALA A 285 6.07 32.44 0.34
CA ALA A 285 5.49 31.27 -0.29
C ALA A 285 4.95 30.32 0.79
N ASN A 286 3.68 30.45 1.13
CA ASN A 286 2.99 29.56 2.07
C ASN A 286 2.51 28.27 1.41
N GLN A 287 2.50 28.23 0.09
CA GLN A 287 2.21 27.06 -0.72
C GLN A 287 3.41 26.10 -0.78
N LEU A 288 3.15 24.80 -0.74
CA LEU A 288 4.17 23.76 -0.93
C LEU A 288 4.70 23.79 -2.37
N LEU A 289 6.01 23.89 -2.50
CA LEU A 289 6.71 23.92 -3.78
C LEU A 289 7.61 22.69 -3.95
N LYS A 290 7.92 22.39 -5.21
CA LYS A 290 8.92 21.39 -5.61
C LYS A 290 9.86 21.94 -6.67
N VAL A 291 11.13 21.52 -6.61
CA VAL A 291 12.14 21.86 -7.62
C VAL A 291 13.10 20.70 -7.84
N VAL A 292 13.52 20.48 -9.09
CA VAL A 292 14.59 19.54 -9.43
C VAL A 292 15.94 20.25 -9.38
N LEU A 293 16.87 19.70 -8.62
CA LEU A 293 18.25 20.18 -8.43
C LEU A 293 19.24 19.14 -8.94
N ASP A 294 20.37 19.62 -9.45
CA ASP A 294 21.50 18.83 -9.88
C ASP A 294 22.51 18.68 -8.75
N GLN A 295 23.01 17.46 -8.57
CA GLN A 295 24.09 17.16 -7.64
C GLN A 295 25.41 17.72 -8.19
N TYR A 296 26.17 18.39 -7.33
CA TYR A 296 27.51 18.85 -7.66
C TYR A 296 28.54 17.80 -7.26
N THR A 297 29.65 17.75 -7.99
CA THR A 297 30.83 16.99 -7.53
C THR A 297 31.37 17.61 -6.24
N GLN A 298 32.07 16.80 -5.45
CA GLN A 298 32.67 17.26 -4.20
C GLN A 298 33.65 18.41 -4.45
N GLU A 299 34.43 18.32 -5.54
CA GLU A 299 35.41 19.32 -5.94
C GLU A 299 34.74 20.65 -6.33
N ALA A 300 33.68 20.59 -7.15
CA ALA A 300 32.94 21.78 -7.57
C ALA A 300 32.25 22.45 -6.36
N CYS A 301 31.67 21.65 -5.47
CA CYS A 301 31.10 22.10 -4.21
C CYS A 301 32.15 22.80 -3.33
N GLN A 302 33.32 22.20 -3.15
CA GLN A 302 34.40 22.77 -2.36
C GLN A 302 34.93 24.09 -2.96
N GLN A 303 35.06 24.16 -4.29
CA GLN A 303 35.49 25.37 -4.99
C GLN A 303 34.47 26.51 -4.84
N ALA A 304 33.17 26.21 -4.93
CA ALA A 304 32.12 27.21 -4.74
C ALA A 304 32.16 27.86 -3.36
N TYR A 305 32.63 27.14 -2.34
CA TYR A 305 32.76 27.62 -0.96
C TYR A 305 34.18 28.05 -0.54
N ALA A 306 35.18 27.90 -1.41
CA ALA A 306 36.58 28.15 -1.07
C ALA A 306 36.88 29.61 -0.68
N ASN A 307 36.15 30.57 -1.25
CA ASN A 307 36.33 32.01 -1.01
C ASN A 307 35.26 32.61 -0.08
N ASP A 308 34.43 31.78 0.56
CA ASP A 308 33.17 32.25 1.13
C ASP A 308 33.26 32.78 2.57
N GLY A 309 34.42 32.68 3.23
CA GLY A 309 34.59 33.14 4.62
C GLY A 309 33.69 32.45 5.66
N ARG A 310 32.88 31.45 5.25
CA ARG A 310 31.98 30.67 6.11
C ARG A 310 32.75 29.61 6.91
N PRO A 311 32.26 29.21 8.10
CA PRO A 311 33.01 28.45 9.09
C PRO A 311 33.04 26.94 8.82
N LEU A 312 33.29 26.51 7.58
CA LEU A 312 33.59 25.11 7.29
C LEU A 312 35.07 24.84 7.53
N SER A 313 35.44 24.71 8.81
CA SER A 313 36.83 24.54 9.24
C SER A 313 37.54 23.32 8.65
N ARG A 314 36.80 22.33 8.16
CA ARG A 314 37.30 21.11 7.51
C ARG A 314 36.87 21.01 6.04
N GLY A 315 36.34 22.09 5.46
CA GLY A 315 35.71 22.06 4.14
C GLY A 315 34.42 21.23 4.13
N ILE A 316 34.04 20.77 2.94
CA ILE A 316 32.86 19.90 2.73
C ILE A 316 33.29 18.47 3.06
N VAL A 317 32.60 17.85 4.01
CA VAL A 317 32.90 16.46 4.46
C VAL A 317 31.97 15.45 3.78
N ASP A 318 32.32 14.17 3.84
CA ASP A 318 31.57 13.09 3.18
C ASP A 318 30.10 12.97 3.59
N SER A 319 29.73 13.45 4.78
CA SER A 319 28.33 13.48 5.22
C SER A 319 27.52 14.66 4.66
N GLN A 320 28.14 15.50 3.84
CA GLN A 320 27.54 16.65 3.19
C GLN A 320 27.76 16.60 1.67
N PHE A 321 26.95 17.36 0.93
CA PHE A 321 27.17 17.64 -0.49
C PHE A 321 26.41 18.89 -0.93
N CYS A 322 26.72 19.35 -2.12
CA CYS A 322 26.03 20.47 -2.76
C CYS A 322 25.00 19.99 -3.79
N ALA A 323 23.87 20.67 -3.85
CA ALA A 323 22.94 20.58 -4.97
C ALA A 323 22.43 21.97 -5.36
N GLY A 324 22.09 22.17 -6.62
CA GLY A 324 21.66 23.46 -7.15
C GLY A 324 21.26 23.37 -8.63
N TYR A 325 20.93 24.49 -9.25
CA TYR A 325 20.59 24.56 -10.68
C TYR A 325 21.72 25.19 -11.50
N GLU A 326 22.32 24.48 -12.46
CA GLU A 326 23.29 25.03 -13.43
C GLU A 326 22.51 25.58 -14.65
N PRO A 327 22.17 26.88 -14.70
CA PRO A 327 23.08 28.00 -15.01
C PRO A 327 23.13 29.09 -13.91
N GLY A 328 22.76 28.76 -12.67
CA GLY A 328 22.47 29.72 -11.60
C GLY A 328 21.01 30.21 -11.65
N GLY A 329 20.58 30.97 -10.65
CA GLY A 329 19.25 31.58 -10.62
C GLY A 329 18.16 30.77 -9.91
N ARG A 330 18.44 29.55 -9.41
CA ARG A 330 17.47 28.73 -8.64
C ARG A 330 18.19 27.87 -7.59
N ASP A 331 17.78 28.00 -6.33
CA ASP A 331 18.32 27.26 -5.16
C ASP A 331 17.19 27.05 -4.14
N THR A 332 17.38 26.16 -3.16
CA THR A 332 16.51 26.09 -1.97
C THR A 332 16.54 27.38 -1.17
N CYS A 333 15.41 27.71 -0.57
CA CYS A 333 15.12 29.03 -0.04
C CYS A 333 14.88 29.06 1.46
N GLN A 334 14.78 30.28 2.01
CA GLN A 334 14.30 30.49 3.38
C GLN A 334 12.92 29.84 3.53
N GLY A 335 12.78 28.90 4.47
CA GLY A 335 11.57 28.08 4.69
C GLY A 335 11.69 26.61 4.23
N ASP A 336 12.68 26.27 3.40
CA ASP A 336 12.98 24.87 3.00
C ASP A 336 13.96 24.16 3.95
N SER A 337 14.53 24.90 4.90
CA SER A 337 15.54 24.41 5.84
C SER A 337 14.98 23.25 6.66
N GLY A 338 15.72 22.14 6.72
CA GLY A 338 15.25 20.90 7.35
C GLY A 338 14.28 20.05 6.51
N GLY A 339 13.84 20.55 5.36
CA GLY A 339 13.05 19.79 4.38
C GLY A 339 13.86 18.72 3.65
N PRO A 340 13.18 17.80 2.94
CA PRO A 340 13.83 16.70 2.23
C PRO A 340 14.42 17.14 0.90
N LEU A 341 15.59 16.57 0.59
CA LEU A 341 16.07 16.39 -0.77
C LEU A 341 15.99 14.90 -1.11
N GLN A 342 15.19 14.56 -2.12
CA GLN A 342 14.72 13.19 -2.31
C GLN A 342 14.76 12.72 -3.75
N VAL A 343 14.74 11.41 -3.92
CA VAL A 343 14.61 10.75 -5.22
C VAL A 343 13.33 9.95 -5.24
N ARG A 344 12.67 9.92 -6.40
CA ARG A 344 11.52 9.06 -6.60
C ARG A 344 11.97 7.68 -7.06
N ASP A 345 11.32 6.64 -6.57
CA ASP A 345 11.57 5.28 -7.05
C ASP A 345 11.10 5.15 -8.51
N GLU A 346 11.97 4.64 -9.39
CA GLU A 346 11.67 4.42 -10.80
C GLU A 346 10.64 3.29 -11.01
N GLN A 347 10.57 2.34 -10.07
CA GLN A 347 9.68 1.18 -10.14
C GLN A 347 8.35 1.44 -9.41
N ASP A 348 8.36 2.32 -8.40
CA ASP A 348 7.21 2.61 -7.54
C ASP A 348 7.00 4.12 -7.38
N SER A 349 6.16 4.69 -8.24
CA SER A 349 5.82 6.11 -8.24
C SER A 349 5.26 6.64 -6.91
N CYS A 350 4.82 5.77 -5.99
CA CYS A 350 4.33 6.14 -4.67
C CYS A 350 5.43 6.33 -3.63
N ARG A 351 6.66 5.93 -3.97
CA ARG A 351 7.79 5.84 -3.07
C ARG A 351 8.83 6.91 -3.35
N PHE A 352 9.16 7.63 -2.29
CA PHE A 352 10.26 8.59 -2.27
C PHE A 352 11.32 8.13 -1.27
N TYR A 353 12.59 8.26 -1.66
CA TYR A 353 13.72 8.05 -0.78
C TYR A 353 14.33 9.41 -0.42
N VAL A 354 14.30 9.76 0.86
CA VAL A 354 14.95 10.96 1.39
C VAL A 354 16.45 10.70 1.38
N ALA A 355 17.13 11.36 0.44
CA ALA A 355 18.56 11.23 0.23
C ALA A 355 19.34 12.19 1.15
N ALA A 356 18.78 13.36 1.41
CA ALA A 356 19.42 14.39 2.22
C ALA A 356 18.41 15.30 2.94
N VAL A 357 18.91 16.06 3.90
CA VAL A 357 18.19 17.12 4.61
C VAL A 357 18.80 18.47 4.22
N THR A 358 17.95 19.44 3.87
CA THR A 358 18.38 20.82 3.56
C THR A 358 19.03 21.47 4.78
N SER A 359 20.31 21.85 4.69
CA SER A 359 21.08 22.38 5.82
C SER A 359 21.26 23.89 5.74
N PHE A 360 22.07 24.40 4.82
CA PHE A 360 22.24 25.85 4.66
C PHE A 360 22.65 26.22 3.24
N GLY A 361 22.34 27.44 2.84
CA GLY A 361 22.75 28.02 1.56
C GLY A 361 23.06 29.50 1.73
N LYS A 362 23.43 30.15 0.63
CA LYS A 362 23.74 31.58 0.63
C LYS A 362 22.46 32.38 0.59
N PHE A 363 21.75 32.30 -0.52
CA PHE A 363 20.45 32.89 -0.78
C PHE A 363 19.84 32.14 -1.98
N CYS A 364 18.51 32.09 -2.03
CA CYS A 364 17.77 31.68 -3.22
C CYS A 364 18.40 32.26 -4.49
N GLY A 365 18.43 31.50 -5.57
CA GLY A 365 18.78 32.07 -6.87
C GLY A 365 20.24 32.48 -7.08
N THR A 366 21.12 32.35 -6.08
CA THR A 366 22.56 32.63 -6.26
C THR A 366 23.28 31.53 -7.02
N SER A 367 24.50 31.82 -7.50
CA SER A 367 25.36 30.85 -8.18
C SER A 367 26.06 29.87 -7.23
N THR A 368 25.88 30.02 -5.91
CA THR A 368 26.46 29.12 -4.90
C THR A 368 25.43 28.05 -4.55
N PRO A 369 25.72 26.75 -4.74
CA PRO A 369 24.75 25.69 -4.48
C PRO A 369 24.48 25.51 -2.97
N GLY A 370 23.28 25.07 -2.61
CA GLY A 370 22.90 24.74 -1.24
C GLY A 370 23.64 23.51 -0.70
N ILE A 371 23.88 23.49 0.61
CA ILE A 371 24.48 22.36 1.34
C ILE A 371 23.40 21.50 1.97
N TYR A 372 23.54 20.19 1.78
CA TYR A 372 22.64 19.17 2.30
C TYR A 372 23.39 18.14 3.14
N THR A 373 22.73 17.65 4.19
CA THR A 373 23.24 16.57 5.05
C THR A 373 22.75 15.22 4.52
N ARG A 374 23.67 14.30 4.17
CA ARG A 374 23.34 12.97 3.61
C ARG A 374 22.67 12.07 4.64
N VAL A 375 21.43 11.63 4.39
CA VAL A 375 20.69 10.73 5.29
C VAL A 375 21.40 9.39 5.46
N GLY A 376 21.93 8.82 4.36
CA GLY A 376 22.64 7.55 4.36
C GLY A 376 23.85 7.50 5.30
N ALA A 377 24.43 8.65 5.67
CA ALA A 377 25.53 8.73 6.62
C ALA A 377 25.10 8.53 8.09
N TYR A 378 23.81 8.70 8.39
CA TYR A 378 23.27 8.71 9.75
C TYR A 378 22.26 7.58 10.00
N LEU A 379 22.10 6.61 9.09
CA LEU A 379 21.12 5.53 9.23
C LEU A 379 21.21 4.79 10.56
N GLY A 380 22.42 4.42 11.01
CA GLY A 380 22.60 3.74 12.29
C GLY A 380 22.10 4.56 13.49
N TRP A 381 22.39 5.87 13.50
CA TRP A 381 21.91 6.80 14.52
C TRP A 381 20.38 6.97 14.47
N ILE A 382 19.82 7.11 13.26
CA ILE A 382 18.38 7.23 13.06
C ILE A 382 17.67 5.97 13.56
N GLU A 383 18.14 4.80 13.13
CA GLU A 383 17.47 3.53 13.45
C GLU A 383 17.51 3.23 14.94
N GLN A 384 18.62 3.53 15.60
CA GLN A 384 18.75 3.34 17.04
C GLN A 384 17.73 4.18 17.82
N ILE A 385 17.46 5.42 17.41
CA ILE A 385 16.53 6.32 18.12
C ILE A 385 15.08 6.02 17.76
N VAL A 386 14.78 5.86 16.47
CA VAL A 386 13.41 5.72 15.97
C VAL A 386 12.86 4.32 16.28
N TRP A 387 13.70 3.28 16.20
CA TRP A 387 13.27 1.87 16.33
C TRP A 387 14.10 1.04 17.33
N GLY A 388 15.16 1.57 17.95
CA GLY A 388 16.07 0.80 18.81
C GLY A 388 15.65 0.63 20.27
N ASN A 389 14.69 1.42 20.78
CA ASN A 389 14.21 1.32 22.16
C ASN A 389 13.03 0.35 22.27
N GLY A 390 13.29 -0.95 22.12
CA GLY A 390 12.44 -2.01 22.67
C GLY A 390 10.95 -1.95 22.31
N GLN A 391 10.57 -1.32 21.20
CA GLN A 391 9.43 -1.84 20.48
C GLN A 391 9.90 -3.21 20.02
N THR A 392 9.52 -4.24 20.79
CA THR A 392 9.17 -5.50 20.17
C THR A 392 8.52 -5.11 18.86
N ILE A 393 9.04 -5.64 17.76
CA ILE A 393 8.24 -5.80 16.57
C ILE A 393 7.09 -6.69 17.06
N SER A 394 6.10 -6.11 17.76
CA SER A 394 4.74 -6.57 17.70
C SER A 394 4.56 -6.57 16.21
N GLU A 395 4.52 -7.76 15.64
CA GLU A 395 3.84 -8.05 14.39
C GLU A 395 2.85 -6.92 14.19
N ALA A 396 3.19 -6.01 13.27
CA ALA A 396 2.40 -4.82 13.05
C ALA A 396 0.95 -5.30 13.02
N ALA A 397 0.13 -4.73 13.90
CA ALA A 397 -1.25 -5.12 14.06
C ALA A 397 -1.81 -5.42 12.68
N ASP A 398 -2.22 -6.68 12.52
CA ASP A 398 -2.55 -7.29 11.26
C ASP A 398 -3.42 -6.36 10.40
N PRO A 399 -2.96 -5.96 9.19
CA PRO A 399 -3.77 -5.20 8.26
C PRO A 399 -4.90 -6.04 7.62
N ASP A 400 -5.27 -7.21 8.17
CA ASP A 400 -6.46 -8.00 7.81
C ASP A 400 -7.82 -7.27 8.00
N LYS A 401 -7.81 -5.95 8.06
CA LYS A 401 -9.00 -5.11 7.94
C LYS A 401 -8.82 -4.11 6.83
N ASP A 402 -9.09 -4.54 5.60
CA ASP A 402 -9.52 -3.65 4.51
C ASP A 402 -10.26 -4.45 3.41
N PHE A 403 -11.48 -4.85 3.74
CA PHE A 403 -12.53 -5.06 2.74
C PHE A 403 -13.61 -4.01 2.97
N VAL A 404 -13.45 -2.82 2.38
CA VAL A 404 -14.54 -1.85 2.26
C VAL A 404 -15.31 -2.18 0.99
N PHE A 405 -16.49 -2.77 1.13
CA PHE A 405 -17.48 -2.86 0.06
C PHE A 405 -18.42 -1.66 0.16
N PRO A 406 -18.79 -1.01 -0.96
CA PRO A 406 -19.76 0.08 -0.93
C PRO A 406 -21.16 -0.46 -0.60
N ASP A 407 -21.81 0.16 0.39
CA ASP A 407 -23.24 0.05 0.74
C ASP A 407 -23.85 -1.36 0.75
N LEU A 408 -23.31 -2.24 1.58
CA LEU A 408 -24.10 -3.32 2.15
C LEU A 408 -24.63 -2.85 3.51
N GLN A 409 -25.94 -2.99 3.72
CA GLN A 409 -26.57 -2.75 5.01
C GLN A 409 -25.93 -3.73 6.01
N GLU A 410 -25.00 -3.26 6.85
CA GLU A 410 -24.24 -4.09 7.79
C GLU A 410 -25.20 -4.72 8.81
N LEU A 411 -25.65 -5.95 8.56
CA LEU A 411 -26.45 -6.74 9.47
C LEU A 411 -25.50 -7.57 10.35
N GLY A 412 -25.54 -7.35 11.65
CA GLY A 412 -24.73 -8.02 12.66
C GLY A 412 -25.18 -9.45 12.97
N LEU A 413 -24.41 -10.15 13.81
CA LEU A 413 -24.78 -11.48 14.30
C LEU A 413 -26.13 -11.44 15.04
N GLY A 414 -27.07 -12.29 14.62
CA GLY A 414 -28.43 -12.34 15.18
C GLY A 414 -29.45 -11.47 14.44
N ASP A 415 -29.03 -10.62 13.51
CA ASP A 415 -29.94 -9.78 12.75
C ASP A 415 -30.77 -10.58 11.74
N ARG A 416 -31.96 -10.07 11.44
CA ARG A 416 -32.83 -10.64 10.41
C ARG A 416 -32.33 -10.24 9.03
N CYS A 417 -32.24 -11.22 8.13
CA CYS A 417 -31.80 -11.05 6.76
C CYS A 417 -32.79 -11.71 5.80
N THR A 418 -32.73 -11.35 4.51
CA THR A 418 -33.61 -11.91 3.48
C THR A 418 -32.82 -12.35 2.26
N VAL A 419 -33.07 -13.58 1.79
CA VAL A 419 -32.47 -14.16 0.57
C VAL A 419 -33.54 -14.23 -0.51
N LYS A 420 -33.21 -13.91 -1.78
CA LYS A 420 -34.15 -14.04 -2.89
C LYS A 420 -34.51 -15.51 -3.19
N GLY A 421 -35.78 -15.78 -3.51
CA GLY A 421 -36.26 -17.09 -3.97
C GLY A 421 -35.71 -17.50 -5.35
N TYR A 422 -35.65 -18.79 -5.64
CA TYR A 422 -35.16 -19.31 -6.93
C TYR A 422 -36.14 -18.89 -8.01
N GLN A 423 -35.65 -18.43 -9.16
CA GLN A 423 -36.48 -18.17 -10.35
C GLN A 423 -37.73 -17.31 -10.05
N GLY A 424 -37.59 -16.26 -9.23
CA GLY A 424 -38.70 -15.36 -8.90
C GLY A 424 -39.62 -15.85 -7.78
N GLY A 425 -39.21 -16.86 -7.00
CA GLY A 425 -39.90 -17.26 -5.78
C GLY A 425 -39.86 -16.20 -4.67
N PRO A 426 -40.70 -16.35 -3.62
CA PRO A 426 -40.78 -15.39 -2.51
C PRO A 426 -39.44 -15.24 -1.78
N GLN A 427 -39.21 -14.06 -1.21
CA GLN A 427 -38.05 -13.83 -0.34
C GLN A 427 -38.12 -14.77 0.87
N LEU A 428 -36.99 -15.39 1.16
CA LEU A 428 -36.81 -16.30 2.29
C LEU A 428 -36.16 -15.51 3.42
N VAL A 429 -36.72 -15.62 4.62
CA VAL A 429 -36.22 -14.89 5.80
C VAL A 429 -35.24 -15.79 6.55
N GLY A 430 -34.12 -15.21 7.00
CA GLY A 430 -33.12 -15.89 7.80
C GLY A 430 -32.62 -15.03 8.94
N VAL A 431 -31.64 -15.59 9.65
CA VAL A 431 -30.90 -14.92 10.71
C VAL A 431 -29.41 -14.97 10.38
N CYS A 432 -28.72 -13.86 10.56
CA CYS A 432 -27.29 -13.75 10.36
C CYS A 432 -26.53 -14.58 11.39
N ARG A 433 -25.85 -15.63 10.93
CA ARG A 433 -24.98 -16.48 11.76
C ARG A 433 -23.68 -16.77 11.04
N ARG A 434 -22.66 -17.19 11.80
CA ARG A 434 -21.39 -17.65 11.24
C ARG A 434 -21.64 -18.83 10.31
N VAL A 435 -20.88 -18.94 9.22
CA VAL A 435 -21.00 -20.04 8.23
C VAL A 435 -20.92 -21.41 8.92
N ARG A 436 -20.06 -21.55 9.94
CA ARG A 436 -19.90 -22.78 10.72
C ARG A 436 -21.14 -23.18 11.51
N GLU A 437 -22.00 -22.23 11.84
CA GLU A 437 -23.26 -22.42 12.57
C GLU A 437 -24.46 -22.58 11.62
N CYS A 438 -24.18 -22.70 10.31
CA CYS A 438 -25.17 -22.65 9.23
C CYS A 438 -25.14 -23.92 8.38
N ALA A 439 -25.72 -25.02 8.89
CA ALA A 439 -25.69 -26.33 8.23
C ALA A 439 -26.27 -26.32 6.81
N THR A 440 -27.23 -25.44 6.51
CA THR A 440 -27.91 -25.35 5.21
C THR A 440 -27.14 -24.51 4.17
N PHE A 441 -26.13 -23.75 4.57
CA PHE A 441 -25.44 -22.81 3.69
C PHE A 441 -24.63 -23.49 2.56
N PRO A 442 -23.82 -24.55 2.82
CA PRO A 442 -23.06 -25.21 1.76
C PRO A 442 -23.96 -25.79 0.66
N GLN A 443 -25.08 -26.41 1.02
CA GLN A 443 -26.02 -26.98 0.05
C GLN A 443 -26.72 -25.90 -0.78
N ARG A 444 -27.05 -24.75 -0.18
CA ARG A 444 -27.67 -23.62 -0.89
C ARG A 444 -26.73 -23.02 -1.95
N VAL A 445 -25.46 -22.83 -1.61
CA VAL A 445 -24.44 -22.29 -2.53
C VAL A 445 -24.23 -23.21 -3.73
N ILE A 446 -24.22 -24.53 -3.49
CA ILE A 446 -24.07 -25.54 -4.55
C ILE A 446 -25.28 -25.53 -5.51
N GLN A 447 -26.50 -25.38 -4.98
CA GLN A 447 -27.72 -25.48 -5.78
C GLN A 447 -28.10 -24.19 -6.52
N ARG A 448 -27.81 -23.02 -5.96
CA ARG A 448 -28.30 -21.73 -6.49
C ARG A 448 -27.25 -20.77 -7.00
N GLN A 449 -25.97 -21.08 -6.83
CA GLN A 449 -24.86 -20.16 -7.09
C GLN A 449 -24.88 -19.00 -6.06
N PHE A 450 -23.77 -18.78 -5.36
CA PHE A 450 -23.67 -17.75 -4.32
C PHE A 450 -23.92 -16.34 -4.89
N ASN A 451 -24.84 -15.60 -4.27
CA ASN A 451 -25.05 -14.18 -4.54
C ASN A 451 -24.55 -13.35 -3.35
N PHE A 452 -23.47 -12.61 -3.58
CA PHE A 452 -22.82 -11.76 -2.58
C PHE A 452 -23.78 -10.80 -1.86
N PHE A 453 -24.79 -10.26 -2.56
CA PHE A 453 -25.73 -9.30 -2.00
C PHE A 453 -26.88 -9.93 -1.21
N ASP A 454 -27.20 -11.20 -1.46
CA ASP A 454 -28.37 -11.86 -0.85
C ASP A 454 -27.97 -12.88 0.23
N ASP A 455 -26.76 -13.45 0.14
CA ASP A 455 -26.33 -14.57 0.99
C ASP A 455 -25.45 -14.15 2.18
N LEU A 456 -24.83 -12.96 2.11
CA LEU A 456 -23.88 -12.45 3.09
C LEU A 456 -24.53 -11.38 3.97
N CYS A 457 -24.40 -11.51 5.29
CA CYS A 457 -24.82 -10.46 6.22
C CYS A 457 -23.68 -9.47 6.50
N TYR A 458 -22.50 -10.02 6.80
CA TYR A 458 -21.26 -9.28 7.03
C TYR A 458 -20.07 -10.22 6.81
N PHE A 459 -18.94 -9.67 6.32
CA PHE A 459 -17.75 -10.46 5.98
C PHE A 459 -16.68 -10.35 7.07
N GLU A 460 -16.36 -11.47 7.70
CA GLU A 460 -15.19 -11.63 8.57
C GLU A 460 -14.26 -12.68 7.94
N VAL A 461 -12.98 -12.35 7.76
CA VAL A 461 -12.00 -13.15 6.98
C VAL A 461 -11.84 -14.58 7.53
N HIS A 462 -12.00 -14.75 8.84
CA HIS A 462 -11.86 -16.05 9.50
C HIS A 462 -13.20 -16.71 9.86
N ASP A 463 -14.33 -16.00 9.75
CA ASP A 463 -15.63 -16.51 10.17
C ASP A 463 -16.82 -15.77 9.50
N PRO A 464 -17.00 -15.91 8.17
CA PRO A 464 -18.00 -15.14 7.44
C PRO A 464 -19.41 -15.32 8.03
N VAL A 465 -20.17 -14.22 8.13
CA VAL A 465 -21.53 -14.23 8.66
C VAL A 465 -22.51 -14.21 7.49
N VAL A 466 -23.32 -15.26 7.39
CA VAL A 466 -24.23 -15.51 6.26
C VAL A 466 -25.67 -15.54 6.74
N CYS A 467 -26.58 -15.28 5.81
CA CYS A 467 -27.99 -15.37 6.11
C CYS A 467 -28.43 -16.84 6.22
N CYS A 468 -28.70 -17.32 7.43
CA CYS A 468 -29.10 -18.70 7.71
C CYS A 468 -30.62 -18.82 7.78
N LEU A 469 -31.20 -19.60 6.89
CA LEU A 469 -32.64 -19.82 6.84
C LEU A 469 -33.06 -20.78 7.95
N SER A 470 -34.25 -20.57 8.52
CA SER A 470 -34.85 -21.52 9.47
C SER A 470 -35.07 -22.88 8.78
N PRO A 471 -34.90 -24.02 9.49
CA PRO A 471 -35.22 -25.34 8.95
C PRO A 471 -36.65 -25.46 8.40
N ALA A 472 -37.59 -24.63 8.88
CA ALA A 472 -38.95 -24.57 8.37
C ALA A 472 -39.04 -24.06 6.91
N ASP A 473 -38.15 -23.16 6.50
CA ASP A 473 -38.16 -22.54 5.16
C ASP A 473 -37.36 -23.33 4.11
N ALA A 474 -36.41 -24.17 4.55
CA ALA A 474 -35.68 -25.09 3.68
C ALA A 474 -36.58 -26.21 3.09
N SER A 475 -37.70 -26.51 3.76
CA SER A 475 -38.65 -27.56 3.35
C SER A 475 -39.50 -27.21 2.13
N ARG A 476 -39.52 -25.94 1.70
CA ARG A 476 -40.25 -25.49 0.49
C ARG A 476 -39.45 -25.60 -0.81
N GLY A 477 -38.14 -25.86 -0.74
CA GLY A 477 -37.31 -26.23 -1.88
C GLY A 477 -36.97 -27.71 -1.80
N GLY A 478 -37.72 -28.56 -2.50
CA GLY A 478 -37.74 -30.01 -2.28
C GLY A 478 -36.37 -30.70 -2.27
N SER A 479 -36.00 -31.26 -1.11
CA SER A 479 -35.61 -32.67 -0.91
C SER A 479 -35.31 -32.90 0.57
N ARG A 480 -35.91 -33.96 1.14
CA ARG A 480 -35.80 -34.37 2.55
C ARG A 480 -34.35 -34.74 2.91
N ILE A 481 -33.81 -34.11 3.96
CA ILE A 481 -32.77 -34.72 4.83
C ILE A 481 -33.18 -34.42 6.28
N ALA A 482 -32.94 -35.42 7.13
CA ALA A 482 -33.60 -35.70 8.41
C ALA A 482 -33.40 -34.67 9.53
N GLN A 483 -34.38 -34.69 10.43
CA GLN A 483 -34.42 -34.06 11.75
C GLN A 483 -33.31 -34.59 12.66
N GLU A 484 -32.64 -33.70 13.40
CA GLU A 484 -32.51 -33.74 14.87
C GLU A 484 -31.78 -32.46 15.33
N ASP A 485 -32.41 -31.78 16.29
CA ASP A 485 -31.82 -30.96 17.38
C ASP A 485 -32.74 -29.77 17.73
N GLN A 486 -33.49 -29.98 18.81
CA GLN A 486 -34.23 -28.94 19.54
C GLN A 486 -33.22 -27.99 20.21
N TRP A 487 -33.38 -26.68 19.99
CA TRP A 487 -32.69 -25.65 20.76
C TRP A 487 -33.63 -25.11 21.87
N PRO A 488 -33.13 -24.86 23.09
CA PRO A 488 -33.93 -24.34 24.19
C PRO A 488 -34.29 -22.86 23.99
N GLU A 489 -35.52 -22.50 24.35
CA GLU A 489 -36.05 -21.14 24.42
C GLU A 489 -35.24 -20.30 25.42
N TYR A 490 -34.78 -19.12 24.99
CA TYR A 490 -34.35 -18.06 25.90
C TYR A 490 -35.44 -16.99 25.93
N GLU A 491 -36.09 -16.88 27.09
CA GLU A 491 -37.14 -15.92 27.39
C GLU A 491 -36.64 -14.48 27.29
N GLN A 492 -37.55 -13.64 26.79
CA GLN A 492 -37.49 -12.19 26.84
C GLN A 492 -37.49 -11.69 28.28
N ILE A 493 -36.59 -10.76 28.61
CA ILE A 493 -36.85 -9.78 29.67
C ILE A 493 -36.67 -8.39 29.06
N ASN A 494 -37.81 -7.71 28.90
CA ASN A 494 -37.91 -6.28 28.65
C ASN A 494 -37.88 -5.50 29.98
N ALA A 495 -37.52 -4.22 29.86
CA ALA A 495 -37.64 -3.11 30.80
C ALA A 495 -36.59 -3.06 31.93
N VAL A 496 -35.89 -1.94 32.17
CA VAL A 496 -36.30 -0.52 32.12
C VAL A 496 -35.27 0.35 31.40
#